data_AF-A0A7C6XZ58-F1
#
_entry.id   AF-A0A7C6XZ58-F1
#
_cell.length_a   1.000
_cell.length_b   1.000
_cell.length_c   1.000
_cell.angle_alpha   90.00
_cell.angle_beta   90.00
_cell.angle_gamma   90.00
#
_symmetry.space_group_name_H-M   'P 1'
#
loop_
_entity.id
_entity.type
_entity.pdbx_description
1 polymer ?
#
loop_
_entity_poly.entity_id
_entity_poly.type
_entity_poly.pdbx_seq_one_letter_code
_entity_poly.pdbx_strand_id
1 'polypeptide(L)' 'MRKTKIVCTLGPASENKAVMTELVKAGMNVARFNFSHGDYEEHGKRLETIQSINEELGT' A
#
# COMPACT_ATOMS: atom_id res chain seq x y z
N MET A 1 17.42 -13.01 3.49
CA MET A 1 16.51 -11.93 3.94
C MET A 1 17.08 -10.58 3.50
N ARG A 2 16.29 -9.76 2.80
CA ARG A 2 16.74 -8.43 2.34
C ARG A 2 16.72 -7.47 3.54
N LYS A 3 17.82 -6.72 3.77
CA LYS A 3 17.94 -5.80 4.91
C LYS A 3 17.31 -4.43 4.63
N THR A 4 17.51 -3.92 3.42
CA THR A 4 16.93 -2.64 2.97
C THR A 4 15.43 -2.77 2.78
N LYS A 5 14.68 -1.80 3.29
CA LYS A 5 13.21 -1.73 3.19
C LYS A 5 12.80 -0.84 2.02
N ILE A 6 11.68 -1.17 1.38
CA ILE A 6 11.12 -0.44 0.24
C ILE A 6 9.89 0.35 0.69
N VAL A 7 9.88 1.64 0.36
CA VAL A 7 8.74 2.54 0.54
C VAL A 7 8.11 2.79 -0.83
N CYS A 8 6.80 2.57 -0.97
CA CYS A 8 6.07 2.86 -2.19
C CYS A 8 5.02 3.95 -1.91
N THR A 9 4.97 5.00 -2.73
CA THR A 9 3.89 5.99 -2.66
C THR A 9 2.65 5.43 -3.35
N LEU A 10 1.53 5.40 -2.65
CA LEU A 10 0.25 4.96 -3.23
C LEU A 10 -0.44 6.12 -3.96
N GLY A 11 -1.08 5.79 -5.08
CA GLY A 11 -1.89 6.71 -5.86
C GLY A 11 -2.81 5.96 -6.83
N PRO A 12 -3.43 6.65 -7.81
CA PRO A 12 -4.42 6.06 -8.71
C PRO A 12 -3.93 4.82 -9.46
N ALA A 13 -2.65 4.76 -9.82
CA ALA A 13 -2.07 3.61 -10.51
C ALA A 13 -1.92 2.35 -9.62
N SER A 14 -2.03 2.49 -8.30
CA SER A 14 -1.71 1.44 -7.32
C SER A 14 -2.76 1.28 -6.22
N GLU A 15 -3.97 1.84 -6.40
CA GLU A 15 -5.03 1.78 -5.38
C GLU A 15 -5.95 0.56 -5.52
N ASN A 16 -5.93 -0.12 -6.67
CA ASN A 16 -6.60 -1.41 -6.82
C ASN A 16 -5.93 -2.47 -5.92
N LYS A 17 -6.76 -3.19 -5.14
CA LYS A 17 -6.32 -4.29 -4.25
C LYS A 17 -5.37 -5.26 -4.94
N ALA A 18 -5.67 -5.71 -6.16
CA ALA A 18 -4.82 -6.64 -6.91
C ALA A 18 -3.40 -6.08 -7.14
N VAL A 19 -3.30 -4.81 -7.55
CA VAL A 19 -2.00 -4.16 -7.78
C VAL A 19 -1.25 -3.98 -6.46
N MET A 20 -1.95 -3.55 -5.41
CA MET A 20 -1.36 -3.37 -4.09
C MET A 20 -0.84 -4.69 -3.49
N THR A 21 -1.57 -5.79 -3.68
CA THR A 21 -1.13 -7.15 -3.33
C THR A 21 0.16 -7.52 -4.06
N GLU A 22 0.25 -7.25 -5.36
CA GLU A 22 1.47 -7.52 -6.13
C GLU A 22 2.65 -6.65 -5.67
N LEU A 23 2.41 -5.39 -5.24
CA LEU A 23 3.45 -4.55 -4.64
C LEU A 23 3.98 -5.12 -3.31
N VAL A 24 3.09 -5.62 -2.44
CA VAL A 24 3.48 -6.28 -1.18
C VAL A 24 4.33 -7.52 -1.48
N LYS A 25 3.86 -8.40 -2.37
CA LYS A 25 4.60 -9.62 -2.78
C LYS A 25 5.95 -9.28 -3.45
N ALA A 26 6.01 -8.20 -4.21
CA ALA A 26 7.25 -7.71 -4.84
C ALA A 26 8.24 -7.11 -3.83
N GLY A 27 7.83 -6.88 -2.58
CA GLY A 27 8.70 -6.49 -1.48
C GLY A 27 8.47 -5.08 -0.92
N MET A 28 7.35 -4.43 -1.21
CA MET A 28 6.93 -3.21 -0.50
C MET A 28 6.87 -3.48 1.01
N ASN A 29 7.44 -2.57 1.81
CA ASN A 29 7.40 -2.67 3.28
C ASN A 29 6.62 -1.52 3.92
N VAL A 30 6.57 -0.36 3.26
CA VAL A 30 5.87 0.82 3.76
C VAL A 30 5.03 1.39 2.63
N ALA A 31 3.73 1.51 2.87
CA ALA A 31 2.83 2.29 2.04
C ALA A 31 2.91 3.77 2.47
N ARG A 32 3.34 4.64 1.55
CA ARG A 32 3.37 6.09 1.76
C ARG A 32 2.09 6.72 1.20
N PHE A 33 1.42 7.49 2.05
CA PHE A 33 0.24 8.28 1.70
C PHE A 33 0.70 9.73 1.50
N ASN A 34 0.59 10.23 0.26
CA ASN A 34 1.08 11.56 -0.07
C ASN A 34 -0.03 12.61 0.10
N PHE A 35 -0.15 13.18 1.30
CA PHE A 35 -1.17 14.17 1.64
C PHE A 35 -1.04 15.53 0.93
N SER A 36 -0.01 15.73 0.10
CA SER A 36 -0.01 16.85 -0.86
C SER A 36 -1.11 16.71 -1.93
N HIS A 37 -1.70 15.51 -2.08
CA HIS A 37 -2.80 15.20 -2.99
C HIS A 37 -3.83 14.27 -2.34
N GLY A 38 -5.03 14.21 -2.92
CA GLY A 38 -6.15 13.39 -2.43
C GLY A 38 -6.80 13.97 -1.17
N ASP A 39 -7.91 13.36 -0.76
CA ASP A 39 -8.65 13.71 0.45
C ASP A 39 -8.62 12.58 1.49
N TYR A 40 -9.23 12.81 2.64
CA TYR A 40 -9.28 11.83 3.73
C TYR A 40 -10.04 10.56 3.35
N GLU A 41 -11.06 10.64 2.49
CA GLU A 41 -11.84 9.48 2.08
C GLU A 41 -11.02 8.57 1.17
N GLU A 42 -10.32 9.14 0.20
CA GLU A 42 -9.40 8.41 -0.68
C GLU A 42 -8.27 7.74 0.12
N HIS A 43 -7.63 8.46 1.04
CA HIS A 43 -6.59 7.89 1.89
C HIS A 43 -7.15 6.82 2.84
N GLY A 44 -8.37 7.00 3.34
CA GLY A 44 -9.09 6.01 4.16
C GLY A 44 -9.30 4.69 3.41
N LYS A 45 -9.83 4.75 2.19
CA LYS A 45 -10.02 3.55 1.33
C LYS A 45 -8.71 2.80 1.06
N ARG A 46 -7.62 3.54 0.82
CA ARG A 46 -6.28 2.95 0.64
C ARG A 46 -5.78 2.27 1.93
N LEU A 47 -6.07 2.85 3.09
CA LEU A 47 -5.71 2.28 4.40
C LEU A 47 -6.46 0.97 4.66
N GLU A 48 -7.78 0.95 4.44
CA GLU A 48 -8.60 -0.25 4.59
C GLU A 48 -8.11 -1.39 3.67
N THR A 49 -7.77 -1.03 2.43
CA THR A 49 -7.26 -1.99 1.45
C THR A 49 -5.92 -2.59 1.89
N ILE A 50 -4.95 -1.78 2.35
CA ILE A 50 -3.65 -2.30 2.78
C ILE A 50 -3.77 -3.14 4.07
N GLN A 51 -4.66 -2.78 4.99
CA GLN A 51 -4.92 -3.56 6.20
C GLN A 51 -5.50 -4.95 5.86
N SER A 52 -6.50 -5.01 4.96
CA SER A 52 -7.04 -6.27 4.47
C SER A 52 -5.97 -7.16 3.82
N ILE A 53 -5.06 -6.57 3.04
CA ILE A 53 -3.95 -7.32 2.42
C ILE A 53 -2.97 -7.85 3.47
N ASN A 54 -2.63 -7.05 4.48
CA ASN A 54 -1.73 -7.47 5.56
C ASN A 54 -2.31 -8.65 6.34
N GLU A 55 -3.61 -8.64 6.63
CA GLU A 55 -4.32 -9.75 7.28
C GLU A 55 -4.30 -11.02 6.40
N GLU A 56 -4.56 -10.89 5.10
CA GLU A 56 -4.57 -12.01 4.15
C GLU A 56 -3.19 -12.64 3.95
N LEU A 57 -2.12 -11.84 3.95
CA LEU A 57 -0.76 -12.28 3.66
C LEU A 57 0.11 -12.53 4.90
N GLY A 58 -0.36 -12.12 6.08
CA GLY A 58 0.39 -12.24 7.33
C GLY A 58 1.66 -11.38 7.35
N THR A 59 1.56 -10.13 6.86
CA THR A 59 2.69 -9.19 6.75
C THR A 59 2.58 -7.99 7.67
#